data_AF-A0AAD7V564-F1
#
_entry.id   AF-A0AAD7V564-F1
#
_cell.length_a   1.000
_cell.length_b   1.000
_cell.length_c   1.000
_cell.angle_alpha   90.00
_cell.angle_beta   90.00
_cell.angle_gamma   90.00
#
_symmetry.space_group_name_H-M   'P 1'
#
loop_
_entity.id
_entity.type
_entity.pdbx_description
1 polymer ?
#
loop_
_entity_poly.entity_id
_entity_poly.type
_entity_poly.pdbx_seq_one_letter_code
_entity_poly.pdbx_strand_id
1 'polypeptide(L)'
;MLTLIPFVPANNDTIPADLYQVARDAWCSQLTALLDNTSDDDFLHAIQENTSLHDFVSAVLNAQMDGHSVDREVSKRVFFIFYRASQLKAKGGALLTIDRLSSFAVSYQEANPEQVRTIFAALLKADPRLEDAVRSSFTALLGCLTTLQSSDDINPDHDQRVYVVVRLLEALTSACIDTAPHEGIIDALFHCYPTLKRKNDSGPTLYLIKRALVNILNYAVDCLYFDPIRYAKDGNVIDEFSKRLLGWIEKSHLDTTYHAFIDGPLVMDWQIECSVSNTLGDINKECFNGYPFLCVFVRHDSQHTSIQALTYVLY
;
A
#
# COMPACT_ATOMS: atom_id res chain seq x y z
N MET A 1 0.10 -7.41 -35.04
CA MET A 1 -0.25 -7.16 -33.63
C MET A 1 -0.69 -8.47 -32.99
N LEU A 2 -0.20 -8.79 -31.79
CA LEU A 2 -0.59 -9.98 -31.02
C LEU A 2 -2.06 -9.84 -30.58
N THR A 3 -2.92 -10.78 -30.92
CA THR A 3 -4.31 -10.81 -30.41
C THR A 3 -4.42 -11.81 -29.28
N LEU A 4 -4.72 -11.34 -28.08
CA LEU A 4 -4.90 -12.19 -26.90
C LEU A 4 -6.33 -12.70 -26.82
N ILE A 5 -6.48 -13.94 -26.37
CA ILE A 5 -7.79 -14.46 -25.97
C ILE A 5 -8.22 -13.67 -24.72
N PRO A 6 -9.46 -13.12 -24.64
CA PRO A 6 -9.92 -12.39 -23.47
C PRO A 6 -9.77 -13.20 -22.18
N PHE A 7 -9.35 -12.54 -21.10
CA PHE A 7 -9.22 -13.18 -19.80
C PHE A 7 -10.59 -13.44 -19.18
N VAL A 8 -10.74 -14.60 -18.53
CA VAL A 8 -11.90 -14.93 -17.68
C VAL A 8 -11.36 -15.54 -16.37
N PRO A 9 -11.90 -15.18 -15.19
CA PRO A 9 -11.49 -15.78 -13.92
C PRO A 9 -11.92 -17.26 -13.82
N ALA A 10 -11.17 -18.06 -13.06
CA ALA A 10 -11.38 -19.52 -12.93
C ALA A 10 -12.72 -19.89 -12.27
N ASN A 11 -13.28 -19.00 -11.46
CA ASN A 11 -14.48 -19.25 -10.66
C ASN A 11 -15.79 -18.98 -11.43
N ASN A 12 -15.74 -18.93 -12.75
CA ASN A 12 -16.93 -18.72 -13.56
C ASN A 12 -17.55 -20.09 -13.88
N ASP A 13 -18.64 -20.44 -13.20
CA ASP A 13 -19.38 -21.72 -13.36
C ASP A 13 -19.81 -22.02 -14.81
N THR A 14 -19.65 -21.04 -15.70
CA THR A 14 -19.97 -21.09 -17.12
C THR A 14 -18.88 -21.71 -18.00
N ILE A 15 -17.62 -21.81 -17.53
CA ILE A 15 -16.50 -22.32 -18.34
C ILE A 15 -16.04 -23.70 -17.81
N PRO A 16 -16.17 -24.76 -18.62
CA PRO A 16 -15.61 -26.07 -18.31
C PRO A 16 -14.10 -26.02 -18.01
N ALA A 17 -13.64 -26.81 -17.03
CA ALA A 17 -12.25 -26.78 -16.54
C ALA A 17 -11.20 -27.12 -17.63
N ASP A 18 -11.55 -28.00 -18.56
CA ASP A 18 -10.73 -28.36 -19.72
C ASP A 18 -10.56 -27.17 -20.68
N LEU A 19 -11.64 -26.44 -20.98
CA LEU A 19 -11.59 -25.22 -21.79
C LEU A 19 -10.81 -24.10 -21.08
N TYR A 20 -10.97 -23.98 -19.77
CA TYR A 20 -10.18 -23.03 -18.97
C TYR A 20 -8.68 -23.33 -19.07
N GLN A 21 -8.30 -24.60 -18.96
CA GLN A 21 -6.90 -25.03 -19.06
C GLN A 21 -6.32 -24.72 -20.46
N VAL A 22 -7.09 -24.96 -21.53
CA VAL A 22 -6.68 -24.58 -22.90
C VAL A 22 -6.48 -23.06 -23.02
N ALA A 23 -7.41 -22.27 -22.48
CA ALA A 23 -7.29 -20.81 -22.49
C ALA A 23 -6.07 -20.33 -21.69
N ARG A 24 -5.83 -20.92 -20.51
CA ARG A 24 -4.65 -20.66 -19.67
C ARG A 24 -3.35 -20.92 -20.42
N ASP A 25 -3.23 -22.07 -21.07
CA ASP A 25 -2.01 -22.45 -21.81
C ASP A 25 -1.78 -21.49 -22.99
N ALA A 26 -2.86 -21.08 -23.67
CA ALA A 26 -2.81 -20.07 -24.72
C ALA A 26 -2.36 -18.71 -24.18
N TRP A 27 -2.94 -18.22 -23.08
CA TRP A 27 -2.52 -16.96 -22.44
C TRP A 27 -1.04 -17.00 -22.05
N CYS A 28 -0.60 -18.08 -21.41
CA CYS A 28 0.79 -18.23 -21.00
C CYS A 28 1.73 -18.23 -22.22
N SER A 29 1.37 -18.93 -23.30
CA SER A 29 2.15 -18.95 -24.54
C SER A 29 2.22 -17.56 -25.19
N GLN A 30 1.08 -16.86 -25.33
CA GLN A 30 1.00 -15.53 -25.91
C GLN A 30 1.80 -14.49 -25.13
N LEU A 31 1.67 -14.49 -23.80
CA LEU A 31 2.39 -13.59 -22.91
C LEU A 31 3.90 -13.91 -22.89
N THR A 32 4.29 -15.18 -22.97
CA THR A 32 5.71 -15.57 -23.10
C THR A 32 6.27 -15.08 -24.43
N ALA A 33 5.54 -15.21 -25.53
CA ALA A 33 5.97 -14.69 -26.82
C ALA A 33 6.15 -13.14 -26.79
N LEU A 34 5.24 -12.42 -26.12
CA LEU A 34 5.38 -10.99 -25.89
C LEU A 34 6.63 -10.64 -25.07
N LEU A 35 6.88 -11.38 -23.99
CA LEU A 35 7.96 -11.08 -23.05
C LEU A 35 9.35 -11.51 -23.54
N ASP A 36 9.47 -12.64 -24.21
CA ASP A 36 10.77 -13.27 -24.51
C ASP A 36 11.14 -13.20 -25.99
N ASN A 37 10.14 -13.28 -26.88
CA ASN A 37 10.38 -13.44 -28.33
C ASN A 37 10.17 -12.14 -29.13
N THR A 38 9.77 -11.06 -28.47
CA THR A 38 9.48 -9.77 -29.10
C THR A 38 10.64 -8.79 -28.85
N SER A 39 11.06 -8.07 -29.90
CA SER A 39 12.09 -7.03 -29.78
C SER A 39 11.65 -5.92 -28.81
N ASP A 40 12.59 -5.15 -28.28
CA ASP A 40 12.25 -4.07 -27.33
C ASP A 40 11.35 -3.02 -27.97
N ASP A 41 11.60 -2.64 -29.23
CA ASP A 41 10.78 -1.67 -29.97
C ASP A 41 9.36 -2.20 -30.21
N ASP A 42 9.23 -3.46 -30.63
CA ASP A 42 7.93 -4.10 -30.85
C ASP A 42 7.15 -4.27 -29.53
N PHE A 43 7.86 -4.57 -28.44
CA PHE A 43 7.27 -4.66 -27.11
C PHE A 43 6.73 -3.29 -26.66
N LEU A 44 7.52 -2.23 -26.81
CA LEU A 44 7.13 -0.86 -26.48
C LEU A 44 5.91 -0.42 -27.31
N HIS A 45 5.92 -0.71 -28.61
CA HIS A 45 4.78 -0.43 -29.48
C HIS A 45 3.53 -1.23 -29.06
N ALA A 46 3.68 -2.51 -28.68
CA ALA A 46 2.58 -3.33 -28.20
C ALA A 46 1.95 -2.78 -26.91
N ILE A 47 2.74 -2.40 -25.90
CA ILE A 47 2.18 -1.85 -24.66
C ILE A 47 1.56 -0.45 -24.85
N GLN A 48 1.89 0.25 -25.92
CA GLN A 48 1.30 1.56 -26.25
C GLN A 48 -0.01 1.44 -27.04
N GLU A 49 -0.08 0.55 -28.02
CA GLU A 49 -1.14 0.56 -29.03
C GLU A 49 -2.03 -0.70 -29.05
N ASN A 50 -1.61 -1.80 -28.42
CA ASN A 50 -2.35 -3.06 -28.52
C ASN A 50 -3.54 -3.11 -27.54
N THR A 51 -4.72 -2.75 -28.03
CA THR A 51 -5.98 -2.78 -27.26
C THR A 51 -6.27 -4.16 -26.65
N SER A 52 -6.03 -5.24 -27.40
CA SER A 52 -6.29 -6.60 -26.89
C SER A 52 -5.40 -6.95 -25.69
N LEU A 53 -4.16 -6.47 -25.67
CA LEU A 53 -3.28 -6.61 -24.51
C LEU A 53 -3.76 -5.74 -23.34
N HIS A 54 -4.21 -4.52 -23.60
CA HIS A 54 -4.70 -3.61 -22.56
C HIS A 54 -5.96 -4.15 -21.88
N ASP A 55 -6.90 -4.66 -22.65
CA ASP A 55 -8.13 -5.27 -22.15
C ASP A 55 -7.83 -6.52 -21.33
N PHE A 56 -6.92 -7.36 -21.82
CA PHE A 56 -6.47 -8.55 -21.11
C PHE A 56 -5.84 -8.23 -19.75
N VAL A 57 -4.86 -7.31 -19.74
CA VAL A 57 -4.19 -6.93 -18.49
C VAL A 57 -5.17 -6.27 -17.52
N SER A 58 -6.06 -5.40 -18.02
CA SER A 58 -7.08 -4.75 -17.19
C SER A 58 -8.04 -5.78 -16.57
N ALA A 59 -8.48 -6.78 -17.35
CA ALA A 59 -9.33 -7.84 -16.85
C ALA A 59 -8.64 -8.69 -15.76
N VAL A 60 -7.35 -9.00 -15.93
CA VAL A 60 -6.56 -9.71 -14.91
C VAL A 60 -6.45 -8.89 -13.62
N LEU A 61 -6.04 -7.62 -13.72
CA LEU A 61 -5.87 -6.75 -12.55
C LEU A 61 -7.20 -6.54 -11.81
N ASN A 62 -8.29 -6.28 -12.53
CA ASN A 62 -9.61 -6.12 -11.94
C ASN A 62 -10.06 -7.41 -11.22
N ALA A 63 -9.86 -8.58 -11.84
CA ALA A 63 -10.19 -9.84 -11.20
C ALA A 63 -9.43 -10.02 -9.86
N GLN A 64 -8.15 -9.66 -9.80
CA GLN A 64 -7.36 -9.70 -8.56
C GLN A 64 -7.87 -8.70 -7.51
N MET A 65 -8.23 -7.48 -7.93
CA MET A 65 -8.77 -6.46 -7.02
C MET A 65 -10.10 -6.89 -6.39
N ASP A 66 -10.95 -7.55 -7.18
CA ASP A 66 -12.26 -8.08 -6.79
C ASP A 66 -12.15 -9.40 -5.99
N GLY A 67 -10.93 -9.92 -5.75
CA GLY A 67 -10.69 -11.13 -4.97
C GLY A 67 -10.95 -12.44 -5.73
N HIS A 68 -11.12 -12.39 -7.05
CA HIS A 68 -11.22 -13.60 -7.87
C HIS A 68 -9.87 -14.31 -7.96
N SER A 69 -9.91 -15.64 -8.04
CA SER A 69 -8.70 -16.43 -8.28
C SER A 69 -8.20 -16.20 -9.70
N VAL A 70 -6.94 -15.79 -9.80
CA VAL A 70 -6.19 -15.68 -11.05
C VAL A 70 -5.05 -16.71 -11.02
N ASP A 71 -4.88 -17.44 -12.12
CA ASP A 71 -3.78 -18.39 -12.25
C ASP A 71 -2.42 -17.72 -12.01
N ARG A 72 -1.59 -18.38 -11.20
CA ARG A 72 -0.29 -17.83 -10.77
C ARG A 72 0.62 -17.51 -11.94
N GLU A 73 0.64 -18.35 -12.99
CA GLU A 73 1.54 -18.17 -14.13
C GLU A 73 1.09 -17.03 -15.06
N VAL A 74 -0.22 -16.80 -15.15
CA VAL A 74 -0.79 -15.63 -15.85
C VAL A 74 -0.47 -14.35 -15.07
N SER A 75 -0.76 -14.33 -13.77
CA SER A 75 -0.47 -13.17 -12.90
C SER A 75 1.02 -12.80 -12.92
N LYS A 76 1.91 -13.80 -12.83
CA LYS A 76 3.36 -13.59 -12.92
C LYS A 76 3.78 -12.93 -14.23
N ARG A 77 3.19 -13.31 -15.36
CA ARG A 77 3.51 -12.72 -16.66
C ARG A 77 2.96 -11.31 -16.81
N VAL A 78 1.78 -11.02 -16.27
CA VAL A 78 1.26 -9.65 -16.18
C VAL A 78 2.20 -8.77 -15.37
N PHE A 79 2.70 -9.27 -14.24
CA PHE A 79 3.73 -8.56 -13.46
C PHE A 79 4.99 -8.28 -14.31
N PHE A 80 5.48 -9.26 -15.06
CA PHE A 80 6.66 -9.08 -15.89
C PHE A 80 6.49 -8.11 -17.06
N ILE A 81 5.26 -7.86 -17.53
CA ILE A 81 5.01 -6.79 -18.52
C ILE A 81 5.39 -5.43 -17.91
N PHE A 82 4.90 -5.13 -16.70
CA PHE A 82 5.24 -3.87 -16.02
C PHE A 82 6.72 -3.80 -15.66
N TYR A 83 7.31 -4.92 -15.23
CA TYR A 83 8.74 -4.99 -14.97
C TYR A 83 9.58 -4.71 -16.23
N ARG A 84 9.29 -5.37 -17.37
CA ARG A 84 10.01 -5.13 -18.62
C ARG A 84 9.81 -3.69 -19.10
N ALA A 85 8.60 -3.15 -19.00
CA ALA A 85 8.32 -1.75 -19.33
C ALA A 85 9.16 -0.78 -18.48
N SER A 86 9.36 -1.07 -17.19
CA SER A 86 10.20 -0.25 -16.31
C SER A 86 11.67 -0.33 -16.67
N GLN A 87 12.20 -1.52 -17.00
CA GLN A 87 13.59 -1.70 -17.45
C GLN A 87 13.86 -0.93 -18.74
N LEU A 88 12.92 -0.95 -19.67
CA LEU A 88 12.99 -0.22 -20.93
C LEU A 88 12.67 1.27 -20.80
N LYS A 89 12.34 1.76 -19.59
CA LYS A 89 11.97 3.15 -19.31
C LYS A 89 10.86 3.63 -20.26
N ALA A 90 9.86 2.78 -20.44
CA ALA A 90 8.72 3.03 -21.29
C ALA A 90 8.02 4.35 -20.89
N LYS A 91 7.54 5.08 -21.90
CA LYS A 91 6.85 6.37 -21.70
C LYS A 91 5.42 6.27 -22.17
N GLY A 92 4.48 6.59 -21.29
CA GLY A 92 3.05 6.61 -21.55
C GLY A 92 2.48 5.36 -22.25
N GLY A 93 1.31 5.52 -22.84
CA GLY A 93 0.56 4.44 -23.48
C GLY A 93 -0.65 4.02 -22.65
N ALA A 94 -1.59 3.32 -23.28
CA ALA A 94 -2.84 2.94 -22.64
C ALA A 94 -2.67 1.92 -21.49
N LEU A 95 -1.53 1.22 -21.44
CA LEU A 95 -1.18 0.34 -20.31
C LEU A 95 -0.51 1.10 -19.14
N LEU A 96 0.18 2.21 -19.41
CA LEU A 96 0.95 2.98 -18.41
C LEU A 96 0.20 4.24 -17.98
N THR A 97 -1.07 4.07 -17.60
CA THR A 97 -1.87 5.13 -16.96
C THR A 97 -1.84 4.97 -15.45
N ILE A 98 -2.13 6.05 -14.71
CA ILE A 98 -2.15 6.01 -13.24
C ILE A 98 -3.20 5.02 -12.72
N ASP A 99 -4.36 4.90 -13.37
CA ASP A 99 -5.40 3.94 -12.96
C ASP A 99 -4.91 2.50 -13.06
N ARG A 100 -4.20 2.18 -14.14
CA ARG A 100 -3.64 0.83 -14.38
C ARG A 100 -2.50 0.54 -13.41
N LEU A 101 -1.62 1.51 -13.19
CA LEU A 101 -0.52 1.37 -12.24
C LEU A 101 -1.03 1.26 -10.80
N SER A 102 -2.08 1.98 -10.43
CA SER A 102 -2.74 1.84 -9.12
C SER A 102 -3.31 0.43 -8.95
N SER A 103 -3.98 -0.10 -9.98
CA SER A 103 -4.53 -1.47 -9.97
C SER A 103 -3.41 -2.52 -9.88
N PHE A 104 -2.30 -2.29 -10.58
CA PHE A 104 -1.09 -3.10 -10.48
C PHE A 104 -0.49 -3.05 -9.06
N ALA A 105 -0.32 -1.87 -8.47
CA ALA A 105 0.18 -1.73 -7.12
C ALA A 105 -0.71 -2.47 -6.12
N VAL A 106 -2.03 -2.27 -6.17
CA VAL A 106 -3.00 -2.98 -5.31
C VAL A 106 -2.90 -4.50 -5.42
N SER A 107 -2.63 -5.01 -6.63
CA SER A 107 -2.59 -6.45 -6.91
C SER A 107 -1.28 -7.12 -6.48
N TYR A 108 -0.16 -6.38 -6.48
CA TYR A 108 1.18 -6.98 -6.31
C TYR A 108 1.97 -6.45 -5.11
N GLN A 109 1.57 -5.33 -4.48
CA GLN A 109 2.36 -4.68 -3.42
C GLN A 109 2.59 -5.58 -2.21
N GLU A 110 1.61 -6.40 -1.83
CA GLU A 110 1.68 -7.21 -0.60
C GLU A 110 2.68 -8.35 -0.77
N ALA A 111 2.76 -8.91 -1.98
CA ALA A 111 3.67 -10.00 -2.30
C ALA A 111 5.06 -9.53 -2.77
N ASN A 112 5.17 -8.34 -3.37
CA ASN A 112 6.40 -7.86 -4.02
C ASN A 112 6.62 -6.33 -3.83
N PRO A 113 6.66 -5.81 -2.59
CA PRO A 113 6.65 -4.36 -2.35
C PRO A 113 7.88 -3.65 -2.95
N GLU A 114 9.08 -4.23 -2.80
CA GLU A 114 10.33 -3.63 -3.29
C GLU A 114 10.38 -3.54 -4.83
N GLN A 115 9.93 -4.60 -5.51
CA GLN A 115 9.93 -4.63 -6.97
C GLN A 115 8.86 -3.69 -7.54
N VAL A 116 7.69 -3.59 -6.89
CA VAL A 116 6.67 -2.59 -7.26
C VAL A 116 7.23 -1.18 -7.12
N ARG A 117 7.90 -0.84 -6.01
CA ARG A 117 8.59 0.45 -5.82
C ARG A 117 9.61 0.73 -6.92
N THR A 118 10.44 -0.26 -7.24
CA THR A 118 11.46 -0.14 -8.29
C THR A 118 10.84 0.12 -9.67
N ILE A 119 9.74 -0.57 -9.98
CA ILE A 119 8.98 -0.37 -11.23
C ILE A 119 8.43 1.06 -11.29
N PHE A 120 7.75 1.51 -10.23
CA PHE A 120 7.19 2.86 -10.17
C PHE A 120 8.27 3.94 -10.27
N ALA A 121 9.34 3.86 -9.48
CA ALA A 121 10.45 4.82 -9.53
C ALA A 121 11.06 4.95 -10.94
N ALA A 122 11.25 3.82 -11.65
CA ALA A 122 11.77 3.83 -13.00
C ALA A 122 10.80 4.46 -14.02
N LEU A 123 9.50 4.16 -13.92
CA LEU A 123 8.48 4.69 -14.83
C LEU A 123 8.23 6.19 -14.59
N LEU A 124 8.13 6.63 -13.34
CA LEU A 124 7.94 8.05 -12.97
C LEU A 124 9.14 8.90 -13.43
N LYS A 125 10.36 8.39 -13.23
CA LYS A 125 11.57 9.04 -13.74
C LYS A 125 11.61 9.14 -15.27
N ALA A 126 10.99 8.19 -15.97
CA ALA A 126 10.97 8.16 -17.43
C ALA A 126 9.90 9.09 -18.03
N ASP A 127 8.77 9.29 -17.36
CA ASP A 127 7.63 10.10 -17.83
C ASP A 127 7.09 11.06 -16.75
N PRO A 128 7.47 12.35 -16.78
CA PRO A 128 7.00 13.36 -15.82
C PRO A 128 5.49 13.53 -15.75
N ARG A 129 4.76 13.23 -16.84
CA ARG A 129 3.30 13.32 -16.86
C ARG A 129 2.67 12.30 -15.92
N LEU A 130 3.33 11.16 -15.73
CA LEU A 130 2.89 10.15 -14.79
C LEU A 130 3.12 10.59 -13.35
N GLU A 131 4.21 11.31 -13.07
CA GLU A 131 4.47 11.93 -11.76
C GLU A 131 3.37 12.95 -11.39
N ASP A 132 2.98 13.82 -12.33
CA ASP A 132 1.87 14.76 -12.12
C ASP A 132 0.53 14.03 -11.89
N ALA A 133 0.30 12.93 -12.59
CA ALA A 133 -0.89 12.10 -12.42
C ALA A 133 -0.92 11.40 -11.04
N VAL A 134 0.22 10.90 -10.56
CA VAL A 134 0.37 10.36 -9.19
C VAL A 134 0.06 11.43 -8.15
N ARG A 135 0.63 12.64 -8.30
CA ARG A 135 0.38 13.76 -7.37
C ARG A 135 -1.09 14.16 -7.33
N SER A 136 -1.73 14.22 -8.49
CA SER A 136 -3.17 14.49 -8.61
C SER A 136 -4.01 13.39 -7.94
N SER A 137 -3.59 12.13 -8.08
CA SER A 137 -4.24 10.98 -7.45
C SER A 137 -4.12 11.01 -5.92
N PHE A 138 -2.95 11.35 -5.39
CA PHE A 138 -2.80 11.59 -3.95
C PHE A 138 -3.72 12.70 -3.44
N THR A 139 -3.79 13.82 -4.17
CA THR A 139 -4.65 14.94 -3.79
C THR A 139 -6.13 14.52 -3.74
N ALA A 140 -6.58 13.76 -4.74
CA ALA A 140 -7.95 13.25 -4.81
C ALA A 140 -8.24 12.25 -3.67
N LEU A 141 -7.36 11.26 -3.45
CA LEU A 141 -7.53 10.23 -2.42
C LEU A 141 -7.50 10.82 -1.01
N LEU A 142 -6.59 11.76 -0.72
CA LEU A 142 -6.55 12.47 0.55
C LEU A 142 -7.79 13.34 0.74
N GLY A 143 -8.27 13.98 -0.34
CA GLY A 143 -9.56 14.67 -0.34
C GLY A 143 -10.72 13.74 0.06
N CYS A 144 -10.73 12.51 -0.46
CA CYS A 144 -11.70 11.49 -0.06
C CYS A 144 -11.57 11.09 1.42
N LEU A 145 -10.37 11.05 2.00
CA LEU A 145 -10.19 10.73 3.41
C LEU A 145 -10.89 11.73 4.34
N THR A 146 -10.93 13.01 3.98
CA THR A 146 -11.54 14.06 4.82
C THR A 146 -13.07 13.99 4.87
N THR A 147 -13.69 13.29 3.92
CA THR A 147 -15.14 13.06 3.90
C THR A 147 -15.54 11.73 4.54
N LEU A 148 -14.55 10.93 5.00
CA LEU A 148 -14.80 9.70 5.73
C LEU A 148 -15.37 10.00 7.11
N GLN A 149 -16.62 9.63 7.30
CA GLN A 149 -17.24 9.53 8.61
C GLN A 149 -17.83 8.12 8.70
N SER A 150 -17.54 7.39 9.78
CA SER A 150 -18.31 6.19 10.07
C SER A 150 -19.66 6.59 10.66
N SER A 151 -20.74 6.02 10.15
CA SER A 151 -22.01 6.01 10.88
C SER A 151 -21.90 5.07 12.09
N ASP A 152 -22.69 5.35 13.14
CA ASP A 152 -22.85 4.42 14.26
C ASP A 152 -23.39 3.05 13.78
N ASP A 153 -24.12 3.03 12.66
CA ASP A 153 -24.63 1.82 12.00
C ASP A 153 -23.69 1.29 10.91
N ILE A 154 -23.71 -0.03 10.69
CA ILE A 154 -22.95 -0.69 9.62
C ILE A 154 -23.65 -0.44 8.27
N ASN A 155 -22.94 0.19 7.33
CA ASN A 155 -23.36 0.33 5.94
C ASN A 155 -22.33 -0.37 5.03
N PRO A 156 -22.60 -1.60 4.56
CA PRO A 156 -21.65 -2.40 3.79
C PRO A 156 -21.17 -1.72 2.50
N ASP A 157 -22.07 -1.04 1.78
CA ASP A 157 -21.72 -0.36 0.52
C ASP A 157 -20.82 0.85 0.76
N HIS A 158 -21.09 1.59 1.83
CA HIS A 158 -20.22 2.70 2.26
C HIS A 158 -18.86 2.18 2.69
N ASP A 159 -18.82 1.19 3.59
CA ASP A 159 -17.58 0.59 4.07
C ASP A 159 -16.71 0.03 2.95
N GLN A 160 -17.33 -0.63 1.96
CA GLN A 160 -16.61 -1.14 0.80
C GLN A 160 -15.99 -0.02 -0.03
N ARG A 161 -16.69 1.10 -0.23
CA ARG A 161 -16.14 2.28 -0.94
C ARG A 161 -14.97 2.89 -0.17
N VAL A 162 -15.11 3.03 1.14
CA VAL A 162 -14.03 3.52 2.01
C VAL A 162 -12.82 2.60 1.92
N TYR A 163 -13.05 1.30 2.01
CA TYR A 163 -12.00 0.30 1.92
C TYR A 163 -11.24 0.36 0.59
N VAL A 164 -11.95 0.50 -0.54
CA VAL A 164 -11.32 0.68 -1.86
C VAL A 164 -10.43 1.92 -1.90
N VAL A 165 -10.92 3.07 -1.40
CA VAL A 165 -10.14 4.33 -1.37
C VAL A 165 -8.87 4.17 -0.53
N VAL A 166 -9.00 3.60 0.67
CA VAL A 166 -7.87 3.42 1.59
C VAL A 166 -6.86 2.41 1.03
N ARG A 167 -7.33 1.30 0.43
CA ARG A 167 -6.46 0.30 -0.20
C ARG A 167 -5.69 0.87 -1.40
N LEU A 168 -6.32 1.74 -2.20
CA LEU A 168 -5.65 2.46 -3.28
C LEU A 168 -4.59 3.43 -2.75
N LEU A 169 -4.92 4.18 -1.69
CA LEU A 169 -3.96 5.09 -1.06
C LEU A 169 -2.78 4.33 -0.47
N GLU A 170 -3.01 3.22 0.24
CA GLU A 170 -1.96 2.34 0.76
C GLU A 170 -1.04 1.85 -0.36
N ALA A 171 -1.63 1.37 -1.46
CA ALA A 171 -0.89 0.91 -2.62
C ALA A 171 -0.01 1.99 -3.24
N LEU A 172 -0.54 3.20 -3.41
CA LEU A 172 0.21 4.31 -3.96
C LEU A 172 1.27 4.84 -2.99
N THR A 173 0.97 4.94 -1.70
CA THR A 173 1.97 5.35 -0.69
C THR A 173 3.12 4.36 -0.64
N SER A 174 2.84 3.05 -0.65
CA SER A 174 3.89 2.04 -0.65
C SER A 174 4.70 2.06 -1.95
N ALA A 175 4.05 2.18 -3.11
CA ALA A 175 4.71 2.13 -4.41
C ALA A 175 5.50 3.41 -4.74
N CYS A 176 5.02 4.57 -4.31
CA CYS A 176 5.60 5.88 -4.58
C CYS A 176 6.24 6.50 -3.32
N ILE A 177 6.79 5.68 -2.44
CA ILE A 177 7.26 6.13 -1.12
C ILE A 177 8.21 7.34 -1.21
N ASP A 178 9.14 7.37 -2.16
CA ASP A 178 10.08 8.50 -2.28
C ASP A 178 9.44 9.84 -2.68
N THR A 179 8.26 9.83 -3.32
CA THR A 179 7.60 11.02 -3.88
C THR A 179 6.24 11.30 -3.25
N ALA A 180 5.80 10.48 -2.30
CA ALA A 180 4.53 10.64 -1.63
C ALA A 180 4.49 11.93 -0.79
N PRO A 181 3.34 12.61 -0.69
CA PRO A 181 3.19 13.80 0.15
C PRO A 181 3.04 13.40 1.63
N HIS A 182 4.11 12.85 2.22
CA HIS A 182 4.12 12.21 3.54
C HIS A 182 3.46 13.03 4.65
N GLU A 183 3.82 14.31 4.76
CA GLU A 183 3.25 15.22 5.76
C GLU A 183 1.73 15.37 5.61
N GLY A 184 1.26 15.61 4.39
CA GLY A 184 -0.16 15.71 4.09
C GLY A 184 -0.91 14.39 4.30
N ILE A 185 -0.25 13.25 4.08
CA ILE A 185 -0.78 11.93 4.41
C ILE A 185 -0.95 11.80 5.92
N ILE A 186 0.09 12.06 6.70
CA ILE A 186 0.07 11.96 8.17
C ILE A 186 -1.06 12.84 8.75
N ASP A 187 -1.14 14.10 8.32
CA ASP A 187 -2.17 15.03 8.77
C ASP A 187 -3.58 14.52 8.45
N ALA A 188 -3.80 14.01 7.23
CA ALA A 188 -5.07 13.44 6.83
C ALA A 188 -5.45 12.19 7.67
N LEU A 189 -4.49 11.33 7.96
CA LEU A 189 -4.70 10.14 8.80
C LEU A 189 -5.11 10.52 10.22
N PHE A 190 -4.41 11.45 10.86
CA PHE A 190 -4.75 11.90 12.22
C PHE A 190 -6.10 12.64 12.27
N HIS A 191 -6.54 13.22 11.17
CA HIS A 191 -7.86 13.84 11.06
C HIS A 191 -8.98 12.80 10.85
N CYS A 192 -8.78 11.81 9.98
CA CYS A 192 -9.83 10.85 9.61
C CYS A 192 -9.94 9.67 10.56
N TYR A 193 -8.84 9.17 11.14
CA TYR A 193 -8.87 7.95 11.95
C TYR A 193 -9.84 8.02 13.15
N PRO A 194 -9.91 9.13 13.90
CA PRO A 194 -10.85 9.25 15.02
C PRO A 194 -12.32 9.20 14.61
N THR A 195 -12.66 9.49 13.35
CA THR A 195 -14.04 9.44 12.83
C THR A 195 -14.48 8.04 12.46
N LEU A 196 -13.59 7.03 12.54
CA LEU A 196 -13.84 5.62 12.21
C LEU A 196 -14.07 4.77 13.46
N LYS A 197 -14.96 5.22 14.36
CA LYS A 197 -15.27 4.52 15.62
C LYS A 197 -16.64 3.86 15.52
N ARG A 198 -16.75 2.61 16.01
CA ARG A 198 -18.03 1.90 16.17
C ARG A 198 -18.24 1.48 17.61
N LYS A 199 -19.48 1.64 18.10
CA LYS A 199 -19.86 1.30 19.48
C LYS A 199 -19.89 -0.21 19.75
N ASN A 200 -20.33 -1.01 18.79
CA ASN A 200 -20.61 -2.43 18.99
C ASN A 200 -20.23 -3.24 17.74
N ASP A 201 -19.00 -3.75 17.70
CA ASP A 201 -18.44 -4.65 16.67
C ASP A 201 -17.62 -3.96 15.55
N SER A 202 -16.38 -4.41 15.41
CA SER A 202 -15.52 -4.16 14.26
C SER A 202 -15.80 -5.24 13.22
N GLY A 203 -16.83 -5.01 12.40
CA GLY A 203 -17.01 -5.83 11.19
C GLY A 203 -15.68 -5.94 10.42
N PRO A 204 -15.42 -7.07 9.74
CA PRO A 204 -14.11 -7.37 9.14
C PRO A 204 -13.59 -6.25 8.23
N THR A 205 -14.47 -5.54 7.54
CA THR A 205 -14.12 -4.40 6.68
C THR A 205 -13.55 -3.21 7.45
N LEU A 206 -14.07 -2.89 8.65
CA LEU A 206 -13.53 -1.77 9.45
C LEU A 206 -12.11 -2.07 9.93
N TYR A 207 -11.86 -3.31 10.36
CA TYR A 207 -10.51 -3.76 10.70
C TYR A 207 -9.57 -3.59 9.51
N LEU A 208 -9.97 -4.05 8.31
CA LEU A 208 -9.15 -3.90 7.09
C LEU A 208 -8.89 -2.44 6.72
N ILE A 209 -9.89 -1.56 6.86
CA ILE A 209 -9.73 -0.11 6.66
C ILE A 209 -8.68 0.45 7.62
N LYS A 210 -8.84 0.20 8.92
CA LYS A 210 -7.93 0.74 9.94
C LYS A 210 -6.53 0.17 9.82
N ARG A 211 -6.38 -1.12 9.51
CA ARG A 211 -5.08 -1.76 9.25
C ARG A 211 -4.37 -1.10 8.07
N ALA A 212 -5.07 -0.84 6.97
CA ALA A 212 -4.49 -0.15 5.83
C ALA A 212 -4.08 1.30 6.15
N LEU A 213 -4.88 2.04 6.94
CA LEU A 213 -4.50 3.38 7.44
C LEU A 213 -3.26 3.36 8.33
N VAL A 214 -3.15 2.35 9.20
CA VAL A 214 -1.96 2.11 10.04
C VAL A 214 -0.73 1.82 9.17
N ASN A 215 -0.87 0.99 8.14
CA ASN A 215 0.23 0.71 7.21
C ASN A 215 0.67 1.96 6.44
N ILE A 216 -0.26 2.80 5.99
CA ILE A 216 0.05 4.09 5.35
C ILE A 216 0.89 4.96 6.29
N LEU A 217 0.49 5.08 7.57
CA LEU A 217 1.29 5.80 8.57
C LEU A 217 2.69 5.20 8.69
N ASN A 218 2.78 3.88 8.79
CA ASN A 218 4.06 3.19 8.95
C ASN A 218 4.99 3.46 7.76
N TYR A 219 4.50 3.38 6.52
CA TYR A 219 5.31 3.72 5.34
C TYR A 219 5.81 5.17 5.37
N ALA A 220 4.95 6.11 5.74
CA ALA A 220 5.35 7.52 5.81
C ALA A 220 6.38 7.78 6.92
N VAL A 221 6.22 7.16 8.09
CA VAL A 221 7.16 7.27 9.22
C VAL A 221 8.48 6.57 8.92
N ASP A 222 8.43 5.39 8.31
CA ASP A 222 9.63 4.67 7.88
C ASP A 222 10.49 5.56 6.97
N CYS A 223 9.86 6.15 5.94
CA CYS A 223 10.56 7.00 4.97
C CYS A 223 11.07 8.32 5.57
N LEU A 224 10.25 9.02 6.36
CA LEU A 224 10.62 10.33 6.89
C LEU A 224 11.58 10.26 8.07
N TYR A 225 11.50 9.20 8.88
CA TYR A 225 12.19 9.14 10.16
C TYR A 225 13.05 7.89 10.30
N PHE A 226 12.50 6.67 10.20
CA PHE A 226 13.28 5.49 10.57
C PHE A 226 14.45 5.24 9.63
N ASP A 227 14.25 5.37 8.31
CA ASP A 227 15.31 5.19 7.34
C ASP A 227 16.39 6.28 7.47
N PRO A 228 16.07 7.58 7.52
CA PRO A 228 17.08 8.60 7.81
C PRO A 228 17.83 8.39 9.14
N ILE A 229 17.15 7.94 10.20
CA ILE A 229 17.80 7.62 11.48
C ILE A 229 18.79 6.46 11.32
N ARG A 230 18.40 5.39 10.61
CA ARG A 230 19.27 4.22 10.34
C ARG A 230 20.50 4.60 9.53
N TYR A 231 20.32 5.34 8.44
CA TYR A 231 21.38 5.61 7.47
C TYR A 231 22.25 6.81 7.81
N ALA A 232 21.65 7.92 8.25
CA ALA A 232 22.36 9.17 8.49
C ALA A 232 22.73 9.39 9.96
N LYS A 233 22.05 8.69 10.89
CA LYS A 233 22.21 8.88 12.35
C LYS A 233 22.07 10.35 12.77
N ASP A 234 21.19 11.08 12.09
CA ASP A 234 21.01 12.53 12.27
C ASP A 234 20.20 12.82 13.53
N GLY A 235 20.84 13.47 14.51
CA GLY A 235 20.21 13.86 15.77
C GLY A 235 19.03 14.83 15.58
N ASN A 236 19.03 15.66 14.55
CA ASN A 236 17.92 16.58 14.29
C ASN A 236 16.64 15.85 13.89
N VAL A 237 16.78 14.78 13.10
CA VAL A 237 15.65 13.93 12.69
C VAL A 237 15.07 13.20 13.91
N ILE A 238 15.93 12.74 14.82
CA ILE A 238 15.51 12.08 16.06
C ILE A 238 14.74 13.06 16.96
N ASP A 239 15.24 14.28 17.13
CA ASP A 239 14.58 15.32 17.92
C ASP A 239 13.22 15.72 17.31
N GLU A 240 13.14 15.87 15.99
CA GLU A 240 11.88 16.17 15.30
C GLU A 240 10.88 15.02 15.47
N PHE A 241 11.30 13.79 15.19
CA PHE A 241 10.44 12.62 15.32
C PHE A 241 9.92 12.46 16.76
N SER A 242 10.80 12.62 17.74
CA SER A 242 10.44 12.54 19.17
C SER A 242 9.37 13.58 19.53
N LYS A 243 9.53 14.84 19.09
CA LYS A 243 8.54 15.90 19.33
C LYS A 243 7.20 15.59 18.67
N ARG A 244 7.21 15.12 17.42
CA ARG A 244 5.98 14.80 16.68
C ARG A 244 5.22 13.65 17.30
N LEU A 245 5.92 12.56 17.61
CA LEU A 245 5.34 11.41 18.28
C LEU A 245 4.72 11.80 19.62
N LEU A 246 5.44 12.54 20.46
CA LEU A 246 4.89 13.02 21.74
C LEU A 246 3.61 13.82 21.52
N GLY A 247 3.61 14.72 20.53
CA GLY A 247 2.40 15.46 20.15
C GLY A 247 1.26 14.55 19.67
N TRP A 248 1.55 13.46 18.95
CA TRP A 248 0.54 12.49 18.54
C TRP A 248 -0.03 11.70 19.72
N ILE A 249 0.82 11.29 20.66
CA ILE A 249 0.42 10.58 21.89
C ILE A 249 -0.47 11.48 22.75
N GLU A 250 -0.06 12.73 22.98
CA GLU A 250 -0.81 13.71 23.77
C GLU A 250 -2.20 13.98 23.19
N LYS A 251 -2.29 14.15 21.85
CA LYS A 251 -3.57 14.35 21.14
C LYS A 251 -4.45 13.10 21.12
N SER A 252 -3.87 11.91 21.27
CA SER A 252 -4.60 10.64 21.19
C SER A 252 -5.39 10.30 22.46
N HIS A 253 -5.18 11.03 23.57
CA HIS A 253 -5.88 10.83 24.84
C HIS A 253 -5.97 9.35 25.25
N LEU A 254 -4.84 8.63 25.20
CA LEU A 254 -4.78 7.19 25.45
C LEU A 254 -5.37 6.83 26.82
N ASP A 255 -6.37 5.94 26.84
CA ASP A 255 -7.00 5.40 28.04
C ASP A 255 -7.02 3.86 27.98
N THR A 256 -6.88 3.26 29.17
CA THR A 256 -6.96 1.82 29.50
C THR A 256 -8.18 1.11 28.94
N THR A 257 -9.23 1.88 28.62
CA THR A 257 -10.53 1.39 28.19
C THR A 257 -10.63 1.12 26.69
N TYR A 258 -9.64 1.57 25.91
CA TYR A 258 -9.64 1.36 24.46
C TYR A 258 -9.29 -0.08 24.06
N HIS A 259 -9.92 -0.50 22.98
CA HIS A 259 -9.74 -1.77 22.30
C HIS A 259 -9.14 -1.52 20.91
N ALA A 260 -8.09 -2.29 20.61
CA ALA A 260 -7.38 -2.18 19.34
C ALA A 260 -8.33 -2.35 18.16
N PHE A 261 -8.18 -1.49 17.14
CA PHE A 261 -8.97 -1.46 15.91
C PHE A 261 -10.49 -1.23 16.08
N ILE A 262 -10.99 -1.05 17.30
CA ILE A 262 -12.41 -0.79 17.56
C ILE A 262 -12.61 0.70 17.86
N ASP A 263 -12.08 1.15 18.99
CA ASP A 263 -12.19 2.53 19.48
C ASP A 263 -10.82 3.14 19.84
N GLY A 264 -9.74 2.35 19.74
CA GLY A 264 -8.37 2.79 19.88
C GLY A 264 -7.98 3.90 18.89
N PRO A 265 -7.10 4.83 19.30
CA PRO A 265 -6.55 5.84 18.41
C PRO A 265 -5.45 5.28 17.51
N LEU A 266 -5.14 5.99 16.42
CA LEU A 266 -4.18 5.57 15.40
C LEU A 266 -2.81 5.14 15.98
N VAL A 267 -2.28 5.87 16.96
CA VAL A 267 -0.98 5.57 17.58
C VAL A 267 -0.97 4.22 18.32
N MET A 268 -2.09 3.88 18.97
CA MET A 268 -2.24 2.59 19.65
C MET A 268 -2.27 1.45 18.64
N ASP A 269 -3.11 1.57 17.62
CA ASP A 269 -3.25 0.54 16.59
C ASP A 269 -1.98 0.40 15.75
N TRP A 270 -1.23 1.49 15.55
CA TRP A 270 0.09 1.47 14.93
C TRP A 270 1.14 0.72 15.75
N GLN A 271 1.18 0.92 17.07
CA GLN A 271 2.05 0.14 17.95
C GLN A 271 1.68 -1.35 17.93
N ILE A 272 0.39 -1.68 17.87
CA ILE A 272 -0.08 -3.08 17.89
C ILE A 272 0.23 -3.80 16.58
N GLU A 273 -0.08 -3.19 15.44
CA GLU A 273 0.15 -3.81 14.11
C GLU A 273 1.64 -3.87 13.75
N CYS A 274 2.36 -2.75 13.92
CA CYS A 274 3.71 -2.60 13.39
C CYS A 274 4.81 -2.81 14.43
N SER A 275 4.46 -3.06 15.70
CA SER A 275 5.43 -3.28 16.78
C SER A 275 6.50 -2.19 16.87
N VAL A 276 6.11 -0.92 16.71
CA VAL A 276 7.00 0.25 16.56
C VAL A 276 8.10 0.32 17.61
N SER A 277 7.78 0.01 18.87
CA SER A 277 8.75 -0.01 19.96
C SER A 277 9.88 -1.04 19.77
N ASN A 278 9.60 -2.18 19.13
CA ASN A 278 10.64 -3.16 18.79
C ASN A 278 11.54 -2.60 17.67
N THR A 279 10.94 -2.06 16.60
CA THR A 279 11.67 -1.43 15.49
C THR A 279 12.63 -0.35 15.98
N LEU A 280 12.17 0.52 16.88
CA LEU A 280 13.01 1.56 17.47
C LEU A 280 14.07 1.02 18.43
N GLY A 281 13.73 -0.03 19.20
CA GLY A 281 14.69 -0.74 20.03
C GLY A 281 15.83 -1.35 19.21
N ASP A 282 15.51 -1.91 18.04
CA ASP A 282 16.49 -2.48 17.13
C ASP A 282 17.35 -1.39 16.48
N ILE A 283 16.74 -0.30 16.00
CA ILE A 283 17.48 0.90 15.54
C ILE A 283 18.44 1.40 16.63
N ASN A 284 18.01 1.45 17.89
CA ASN A 284 18.86 1.92 18.96
C ASN A 284 20.06 0.99 19.24
N LYS A 285 19.82 -0.32 19.22
CA LYS A 285 20.90 -1.30 19.39
C LYS A 285 21.89 -1.24 18.23
N GLU A 286 21.41 -1.24 17.00
CA GLU A 286 22.23 -1.32 15.79
C GLU A 286 22.97 -0.02 15.49
N CYS A 287 22.30 1.13 15.60
CA CYS A 287 22.86 2.40 15.18
C CYS A 287 23.59 3.15 16.29
N PHE A 288 23.19 2.91 17.55
CA PHE A 288 23.60 3.71 18.70
C PHE A 288 24.14 2.89 19.88
N ASN A 289 24.48 1.61 19.66
CA ASN A 289 25.07 0.70 20.65
C ASN A 289 24.24 0.56 21.94
N GLY A 290 22.93 0.77 21.88
CA GLY A 290 22.08 0.73 23.07
C GLY A 290 22.25 1.91 24.02
N TYR A 291 23.01 2.95 23.66
CA TYR A 291 23.09 4.16 24.50
C TYR A 291 21.71 4.80 24.64
N PRO A 292 21.36 5.35 25.82
CA PRO A 292 20.09 6.02 26.03
C PRO A 292 19.91 7.22 25.10
N PHE A 293 19.16 7.03 24.02
CA PHE A 293 18.52 8.12 23.30
C PHE A 293 17.33 8.62 24.10
N LEU A 294 17.11 9.94 24.05
CA LEU A 294 15.91 10.58 24.59
C LEU A 294 14.68 10.31 23.70
N CYS A 295 14.53 9.09 23.19
CA CYS A 295 13.35 8.64 22.45
C CYS A 295 12.40 7.98 23.46
N VAL A 296 11.43 8.75 23.95
CA VAL A 296 10.42 8.25 24.90
C VAL A 296 9.50 7.27 24.16
N PHE A 297 9.65 5.95 24.39
CA PHE A 297 8.76 4.94 23.80
C PHE A 297 8.27 3.89 24.79
N VAL A 298 7.09 3.34 24.45
CA VAL A 298 6.10 2.68 25.30
C VAL A 298 6.22 1.16 25.19
N ARG A 299 6.67 0.46 26.24
CA ARG A 299 6.69 -1.00 26.23
C ARG A 299 5.34 -1.59 26.67
N HIS A 300 4.77 -2.47 25.85
CA HIS A 300 3.60 -3.28 26.17
C HIS A 300 4.05 -4.57 26.87
N ASP A 301 3.92 -4.63 28.20
CA ASP A 301 4.06 -5.89 28.92
C ASP A 301 2.77 -6.70 28.81
N SER A 302 2.93 -7.94 28.34
CA SER A 302 1.88 -8.91 28.12
C SER A 302 1.44 -9.53 29.45
N GLN A 303 0.76 -8.75 30.28
CA GLN A 303 -0.15 -9.21 31.35
C GLN A 303 -0.71 -7.98 32.06
N HIS A 304 -2.03 -7.81 31.98
CA HIS A 304 -2.86 -6.75 32.58
C HIS A 304 -3.15 -5.52 31.69
N THR A 305 -4.40 -5.50 31.23
CA THR A 305 -5.19 -4.36 30.76
C THR A 305 -5.18 -3.23 31.78
N SER A 306 -4.16 -2.37 31.75
CA SER A 306 -4.19 -0.99 32.26
C SER A 306 -2.91 -0.23 31.87
N ILE A 307 -3.03 0.68 30.91
CA ILE A 307 -2.17 1.85 30.68
C ILE A 307 -1.75 2.49 32.01
N GLN A 308 -0.52 2.20 32.44
CA GLN A 308 0.21 3.02 33.40
C GLN A 308 1.38 3.67 32.66
N ALA A 309 1.44 4.99 32.79
CA ALA A 309 2.37 5.92 32.19
C ALA A 309 3.83 5.40 32.18
N LEU A 310 4.47 5.19 31.02
CA LEU A 310 4.97 6.19 30.05
C LEU A 310 6.29 6.89 30.45
N THR A 311 7.30 6.18 30.98
CA THR A 311 8.70 6.65 31.00
C THR A 311 9.73 5.52 31.15
N TYR A 312 9.78 4.51 30.26
CA TYR A 312 10.89 3.55 30.30
C TYR A 312 11.14 2.94 28.92
N VAL A 313 12.18 3.40 28.23
CA VAL A 313 13.32 2.62 27.66
C VAL A 313 14.37 3.70 27.33
N LEU A 314 15.52 3.79 28.00
CA LEU A 314 16.69 2.94 27.81
C LEU A 314 17.49 2.78 29.11
N TYR A 315 17.41 1.58 29.70
CA TYR A 315 18.47 0.99 30.53
C TYR A 315 19.05 -0.20 29.75
#